data_AF-A0A178VT18-F1
#
_entry.id   AF-A0A178VT18-F1
#
_cell.length_a   1.000
_cell.length_b   1.000
_cell.length_c   1.000
_cell.angle_alpha   90.00
_cell.angle_beta   90.00
_cell.angle_gamma   90.00
#
_symmetry.space_group_name_H-M   'P 1'
#
loop_
_entity.id
_entity.type
_entity.pdbx_description
1 polymer ?
#
loop_
_entity_poly.entity_id
_entity_poly.type
_entity_poly.pdbx_seq_one_letter_code
_entity_poly.pdbx_strand_id
1 'polypeptide(L)'
;MMGKSGSQQLLMDEKIYVAVGSDLGNKSTLVWAIQNTGGKEFCIVHVHQPLYRKEKEKTQKILDKYLQKCRQMQVCAEMIHIKMESVEKGIIQLISERNVKKLVMGAASDTRYSMRMADLLSTKAIYIRQEAPATCCIWFTCKGYLVYKREAIMGNTSLEYASTSSGQDSVRSRGSVIPSRQFTISRGNGNVYQLAVFEAEKSKKEASLEAFKHQEVVKEKNEAIKRGKEWESAYLEELKQRKETEMELKKVREKLEKMRYISENRITESYMLVQKLQDKYNLATKVLRKAKEERDLLIKGRDIAIIEVEELRKEVSRSDEHREAPQYFICPISLEVMKDPQLAADGFTYEAEAISTWLQGGHETSPMTNTKLHHTKLVPNLALRSAIQEWLHASSSFRK
;
A
#
# COMPACT_ATOMS: atom_id res chain seq x y z
N MET A 1 -25.71 1.27 -58.85
CA MET A 1 -24.54 2.00 -59.37
C MET A 1 -24.49 3.36 -58.69
N MET A 2 -23.29 3.94 -58.53
CA MET A 2 -22.91 5.04 -57.63
C MET A 2 -22.63 4.51 -56.20
N GLY A 3 -21.41 4.45 -55.68
CA GLY A 3 -20.10 4.86 -56.15
C GLY A 3 -19.21 4.82 -54.90
N LYS A 4 -18.36 3.81 -54.76
CA LYS A 4 -17.37 3.74 -53.68
C LYS A 4 -16.30 4.82 -53.94
N SER A 5 -16.16 5.80 -53.05
CA SER A 5 -14.91 6.53 -52.89
C SER A 5 -14.28 6.10 -51.57
N GLY A 6 -13.30 5.21 -51.67
CA GLY A 6 -12.47 4.79 -50.56
C GLY A 6 -11.61 5.95 -50.07
N SER A 7 -11.88 6.35 -48.84
CA SER A 7 -10.84 6.75 -47.89
C SER A 7 -10.98 5.83 -46.69
N GLN A 8 -10.61 4.55 -46.87
CA GLN A 8 -10.18 3.73 -45.74
C GLN A 8 -8.85 4.32 -45.26
N GLN A 9 -8.93 5.35 -44.43
CA GLN A 9 -7.79 5.86 -43.69
C GLN A 9 -7.87 5.19 -42.32
N LEU A 10 -6.86 4.39 -41.99
CA LEU A 10 -6.73 3.60 -40.77
C LEU A 10 -7.16 4.41 -39.54
N LEU A 11 -8.39 4.20 -39.07
CA LEU A 11 -8.79 4.51 -37.70
C LEU A 11 -8.20 3.40 -36.83
N MET A 12 -6.89 3.46 -36.60
CA MET A 12 -6.34 2.85 -35.39
C MET A 12 -7.08 3.53 -34.23
N ASP A 13 -7.77 2.77 -33.39
CA ASP A 13 -8.34 3.29 -32.15
C ASP A 13 -7.20 3.94 -31.34
N GLU A 14 -7.03 5.27 -31.48
CA GLU A 14 -5.87 5.98 -30.93
C GLU A 14 -5.85 5.83 -29.41
N LYS A 15 -4.79 5.21 -28.91
CA LYS A 15 -4.57 4.95 -27.48
C LYS A 15 -4.55 6.24 -26.66
N ILE A 16 -5.28 6.24 -25.55
CA ILE A 16 -5.43 7.41 -24.68
C ILE A 16 -4.61 7.22 -23.41
N TYR A 17 -3.66 8.12 -23.18
CA TYR A 17 -2.83 8.10 -21.98
C TYR A 17 -3.52 8.87 -20.86
N VAL A 18 -3.57 8.29 -19.67
CA VAL A 18 -4.22 8.91 -18.50
C VAL A 18 -3.21 8.95 -17.36
N ALA A 19 -2.71 10.14 -17.03
CA ALA A 19 -1.85 10.34 -15.88
C ALA A 19 -2.70 10.39 -14.60
N VAL A 20 -2.48 9.43 -13.71
CA VAL A 20 -3.29 9.23 -12.50
C VAL A 20 -2.53 9.55 -11.23
N GLY A 21 -3.25 10.10 -10.24
CA GLY A 21 -2.76 10.24 -8.87
C GLY A 21 -3.43 9.21 -7.95
N SER A 22 -3.74 9.62 -6.71
CA SER A 22 -4.46 8.81 -5.73
C SER A 22 -5.99 8.92 -5.84
N ASP A 23 -6.53 9.60 -6.84
CA ASP A 23 -7.96 9.90 -7.01
C ASP A 23 -8.76 8.72 -7.60
N LEU A 24 -9.36 7.89 -6.73
CA LEU A 24 -10.13 6.70 -7.13
C LEU A 24 -11.66 6.87 -7.10
N GLY A 25 -12.18 8.10 -6.90
CA GLY A 25 -13.62 8.34 -6.83
C GLY A 25 -14.33 8.22 -8.18
N ASN A 26 -15.67 8.18 -8.17
CA ASN A 26 -16.50 8.19 -9.41
C ASN A 26 -16.35 9.48 -10.25
N LYS A 27 -15.63 10.46 -9.73
CA LYS A 27 -15.30 11.73 -10.38
C LYS A 27 -13.79 11.85 -10.66
N SER A 28 -13.11 10.71 -10.80
CA SER A 28 -11.67 10.67 -11.07
C SER A 28 -11.35 11.04 -12.52
N THR A 29 -10.07 11.37 -12.73
CA THR A 29 -9.49 11.66 -14.05
C THR A 29 -9.72 10.51 -15.03
N LEU A 30 -9.58 9.26 -14.56
CA LEU A 30 -9.79 8.06 -15.38
C LEU A 30 -11.24 7.90 -15.83
N VAL A 31 -12.19 8.07 -14.93
CA VAL A 31 -13.62 7.93 -15.28
C VAL A 31 -14.02 8.98 -16.30
N TRP A 32 -13.57 10.21 -16.12
CA TRP A 32 -13.80 11.26 -17.10
C TRP A 32 -13.20 10.91 -18.47
N ALA A 33 -11.95 10.42 -18.51
CA ALA A 33 -11.28 10.03 -19.74
C ALA A 33 -12.12 8.98 -20.51
N ILE A 34 -12.53 7.91 -19.83
CA ILE A 34 -13.31 6.83 -20.45
C ILE A 34 -14.64 7.34 -21.01
N GLN A 35 -15.33 8.22 -20.28
CA GLN A 35 -16.65 8.69 -20.67
C GLN A 35 -16.65 9.74 -21.79
N ASN A 36 -15.58 10.53 -21.93
CA ASN A 36 -15.62 11.76 -22.72
C ASN A 36 -14.69 11.77 -23.94
N THR A 37 -13.80 10.79 -24.07
CA THR A 37 -12.81 10.78 -25.15
C THR A 37 -13.13 9.83 -26.30
N GLY A 38 -14.10 8.91 -26.11
CA GLY A 38 -14.53 7.95 -27.13
C GLY A 38 -13.51 6.86 -27.48
N GLY A 39 -12.37 6.80 -26.78
CA GLY A 39 -11.35 5.77 -27.00
C GLY A 39 -11.73 4.41 -26.41
N LYS A 40 -11.20 3.33 -27.00
CA LYS A 40 -11.37 1.95 -26.52
C LYS A 40 -10.13 1.38 -25.84
N GLU A 41 -8.96 1.94 -26.14
CA GLU A 41 -7.68 1.58 -25.55
C GLU A 41 -7.12 2.72 -24.70
N PHE A 42 -6.79 2.39 -23.44
CA PHE A 42 -6.23 3.32 -22.47
C PHE A 42 -4.86 2.84 -21.99
N CYS A 43 -4.00 3.81 -21.69
CA CYS A 43 -2.75 3.58 -20.99
C CYS A 43 -2.75 4.39 -19.70
N ILE A 44 -2.85 3.72 -18.56
CA ILE A 44 -2.75 4.36 -17.26
C ILE A 44 -1.27 4.64 -16.97
N VAL A 45 -0.95 5.89 -16.69
CA VAL A 45 0.42 6.36 -16.45
C VAL A 45 0.55 6.72 -14.99
N HIS A 46 1.48 6.05 -14.30
CA HIS A 46 1.85 6.39 -12.93
C HIS A 46 3.34 6.71 -12.86
N VAL A 47 3.68 7.91 -12.39
CA VAL A 47 5.06 8.31 -12.13
C VAL A 47 5.35 8.16 -10.64
N HIS A 48 6.24 7.24 -10.31
CA HIS A 48 6.69 6.99 -8.94
C HIS A 48 7.96 7.79 -8.63
N GLN A 49 7.85 8.64 -7.62
CA GLN A 49 8.97 9.30 -6.98
C GLN A 49 9.59 8.34 -5.96
N PRO A 50 10.85 7.90 -6.14
CA PRO A 50 11.44 6.82 -5.35
C PRO A 50 11.95 7.27 -3.99
N LEU A 51 11.14 8.01 -3.22
CA LEU A 51 11.57 8.55 -1.92
C LEU A 51 11.34 7.58 -0.75
N TYR A 52 10.42 6.59 -0.82
CA TYR A 52 10.20 5.63 0.30
C TYR A 52 9.67 4.24 -0.09
N ARG A 53 10.21 3.18 0.54
CA ARG A 53 9.83 1.76 0.31
C ARG A 53 8.42 1.39 0.78
N LYS A 54 7.87 2.06 1.81
CA LYS A 54 6.53 1.80 2.37
C LYS A 54 5.37 2.33 1.51
N GLU A 55 5.63 3.22 0.55
CA GLU A 55 4.59 3.70 -0.38
C GLU A 55 4.32 2.72 -1.52
N LYS A 56 5.28 1.87 -1.88
CA LYS A 56 5.18 0.94 -3.01
C LYS A 56 3.97 0.01 -2.92
N GLU A 57 3.71 -0.56 -1.74
CA GLU A 57 2.54 -1.45 -1.54
C GLU A 57 1.20 -0.70 -1.58
N LYS A 58 1.15 0.53 -1.05
CA LYS A 58 -0.05 1.37 -1.10
C LYS A 58 -0.35 1.81 -2.53
N THR A 59 0.68 2.22 -3.27
CA THR A 59 0.61 2.58 -4.68
C THR A 59 0.15 1.38 -5.51
N GLN A 60 0.73 0.19 -5.31
CA GLN A 60 0.31 -1.01 -6.05
C GLN A 60 -1.19 -1.30 -5.87
N LYS A 61 -1.68 -1.23 -4.62
CA LYS A 61 -3.12 -1.40 -4.34
C LYS A 61 -4.01 -0.35 -5.02
N ILE A 62 -3.52 0.88 -5.20
CA ILE A 62 -4.24 1.93 -5.93
C ILE A 62 -4.25 1.63 -7.44
N LEU A 63 -3.12 1.19 -7.99
CA LEU A 63 -2.99 0.84 -9.41
C LEU A 63 -3.89 -0.34 -9.80
N ASP A 64 -3.95 -1.37 -8.95
CA ASP A 64 -4.82 -2.54 -9.18
C ASP A 64 -6.30 -2.14 -9.22
N LYS A 65 -6.70 -1.14 -8.41
CA LYS A 65 -8.07 -0.60 -8.43
C LYS A 65 -8.39 0.14 -9.72
N TYR A 66 -7.43 0.87 -10.31
CA TYR A 66 -7.65 1.51 -11.62
C TYR A 66 -7.89 0.47 -12.73
N LEU A 67 -7.08 -0.61 -12.76
CA LEU A 67 -7.28 -1.70 -13.72
C LEU A 67 -8.64 -2.39 -13.52
N GLN A 68 -9.05 -2.61 -12.26
CA GLN A 68 -10.37 -3.16 -11.95
C GLN A 68 -11.49 -2.24 -12.45
N LYS A 69 -11.35 -0.91 -12.30
CA LYS A 69 -12.33 0.07 -12.78
C LYS A 69 -12.44 0.05 -14.30
N CYS A 70 -11.33 -0.05 -15.03
CA CYS A 70 -11.32 -0.19 -16.49
C CYS A 70 -12.10 -1.43 -16.94
N ARG A 71 -11.90 -2.59 -16.27
CA ARG A 71 -12.65 -3.82 -16.56
C ARG A 71 -14.15 -3.65 -16.35
N GLN A 72 -14.56 -2.98 -15.26
CA GLN A 72 -15.98 -2.70 -14.98
C GLN A 72 -16.61 -1.80 -16.04
N MET A 73 -15.84 -0.88 -16.61
CA MET A 73 -16.28 0.03 -17.67
C MET A 73 -16.07 -0.54 -19.08
N GLN A 74 -15.68 -1.82 -19.19
CA GLN A 74 -15.52 -2.53 -20.46
C GLN A 74 -14.53 -1.89 -21.45
N VAL A 75 -13.43 -1.32 -20.93
CA VAL A 75 -12.34 -0.77 -21.76
C VAL A 75 -11.02 -1.53 -21.55
N CYS A 76 -10.21 -1.59 -22.62
CA CYS A 76 -8.87 -2.17 -22.54
C CYS A 76 -7.91 -1.15 -21.94
N ALA A 77 -7.19 -1.53 -20.87
CA ALA A 77 -6.22 -0.65 -20.22
C ALA A 77 -4.90 -1.37 -19.93
N GLU A 78 -3.80 -0.76 -20.33
CA GLU A 78 -2.45 -1.14 -19.88
C GLU A 78 -1.94 -0.15 -18.83
N MET A 79 -0.86 -0.52 -18.13
CA MET A 79 -0.24 0.29 -17.09
C MET A 79 1.22 0.56 -17.43
N ILE A 80 1.62 1.83 -17.40
CA ILE A 80 3.02 2.25 -17.48
C ILE A 80 3.45 2.83 -16.13
N HIS A 81 4.54 2.29 -15.61
CA HIS A 81 5.17 2.75 -14.38
C HIS A 81 6.50 3.44 -14.71
N ILE A 82 6.61 4.74 -14.42
CA ILE A 82 7.82 5.53 -14.65
C ILE A 82 8.46 5.82 -13.30
N LYS A 83 9.74 5.49 -13.13
CA LYS A 83 10.51 5.88 -11.94
C LYS A 83 11.23 7.19 -12.25
N MET A 84 10.79 8.29 -11.64
CA MET A 84 11.33 9.63 -11.88
C MET A 84 11.28 10.48 -10.62
N GLU A 85 12.30 11.32 -10.38
CA GLU A 85 12.31 12.24 -9.24
C GLU A 85 11.24 13.34 -9.35
N SER A 86 10.88 13.74 -10.58
CA SER A 86 9.85 14.74 -10.87
C SER A 86 8.73 14.11 -11.70
N VAL A 87 7.49 14.23 -11.22
CA VAL A 87 6.30 13.71 -11.91
C VAL A 87 6.13 14.38 -13.27
N GLU A 88 6.24 15.70 -13.30
CA GLU A 88 6.09 16.49 -14.52
C GLU A 88 7.16 16.15 -15.56
N LYS A 89 8.44 16.00 -15.17
CA LYS A 89 9.49 15.54 -16.09
C LYS A 89 9.25 14.12 -16.62
N GLY A 90 8.77 13.22 -15.75
CA GLY A 90 8.45 11.85 -16.15
C GLY A 90 7.34 11.77 -17.20
N ILE A 91 6.32 12.62 -17.07
CA ILE A 91 5.23 12.72 -18.06
C ILE A 91 5.75 13.31 -19.37
N ILE A 92 6.57 14.37 -19.33
CA ILE A 92 7.16 14.96 -20.55
C ILE A 92 8.01 13.94 -21.30
N GLN A 93 8.87 13.20 -20.60
CA GLN A 93 9.69 12.14 -21.19
C GLN A 93 8.83 11.07 -21.85
N LEU A 94 7.74 10.63 -21.19
CA LEU A 94 6.80 9.68 -21.77
C LEU A 94 6.18 10.18 -23.08
N ILE A 95 5.73 11.44 -23.10
CA ILE A 95 5.10 12.02 -24.29
C ILE A 95 6.06 11.97 -25.47
N SER A 96 7.31 12.36 -25.24
CA SER A 96 8.35 12.39 -26.28
C SER A 96 8.76 11.00 -26.74
N GLU A 97 9.06 10.08 -25.81
CA GLU A 97 9.58 8.74 -26.15
C GLU A 97 8.54 7.84 -26.79
N ARG A 98 7.27 7.95 -26.38
CA ARG A 98 6.18 7.12 -26.90
C ARG A 98 5.30 7.83 -27.92
N ASN A 99 5.69 9.05 -28.32
CA ASN A 99 4.95 9.88 -29.27
C ASN A 99 3.45 10.00 -28.90
N VAL A 100 3.19 10.26 -27.61
CA VAL A 100 1.82 10.33 -27.08
C VAL A 100 1.05 11.43 -27.78
N LYS A 101 -0.06 11.07 -28.43
CA LYS A 101 -0.93 12.02 -29.13
C LYS A 101 -2.04 12.59 -28.26
N LYS A 102 -2.50 11.82 -27.27
CA LYS A 102 -3.66 12.14 -26.43
C LYS A 102 -3.34 11.83 -24.97
N LEU A 103 -3.36 12.87 -24.12
CA LEU A 103 -3.11 12.76 -22.69
C LEU A 103 -4.26 13.37 -21.88
N VAL A 104 -4.78 12.65 -20.90
CA VAL A 104 -5.70 13.17 -19.88
C VAL A 104 -4.99 13.20 -18.53
N MET A 105 -5.09 14.32 -17.81
CA MET A 105 -4.47 14.45 -16.49
C MET A 105 -5.25 15.39 -15.55
N GLY A 106 -4.87 15.39 -14.27
CA GLY A 106 -5.47 16.28 -13.26
C GLY A 106 -5.00 17.74 -13.36
N ALA A 107 -5.93 18.68 -13.19
CA ALA A 107 -5.67 20.13 -13.25
C ALA A 107 -5.22 20.76 -11.92
N ALA A 108 -5.42 20.08 -10.78
CA ALA A 108 -5.19 20.60 -9.42
C ALA A 108 -4.43 19.58 -8.55
N SER A 109 -3.73 20.04 -7.51
CA SER A 109 -2.86 19.19 -6.67
C SER A 109 -3.41 18.81 -5.29
N ASP A 110 -4.44 19.49 -4.75
CA ASP A 110 -4.90 19.27 -3.36
C ASP A 110 -6.42 19.47 -3.13
N THR A 111 -6.92 19.07 -1.96
CA THR A 111 -8.34 18.89 -1.59
C THR A 111 -9.16 20.17 -1.33
N ARG A 112 -8.64 21.38 -1.59
CA ARG A 112 -9.33 22.65 -1.31
C ARG A 112 -9.72 23.41 -2.59
N TYR A 113 -10.71 22.92 -3.34
CA TYR A 113 -11.16 23.65 -4.54
C TYR A 113 -12.67 23.63 -4.78
N SER A 114 -13.17 24.80 -5.20
CA SER A 114 -14.56 25.11 -5.56
C SER A 114 -14.94 24.47 -6.91
N MET A 115 -16.22 24.23 -7.14
CA MET A 115 -16.76 23.61 -8.37
C MET A 115 -16.57 24.45 -9.66
N ARG A 116 -15.92 25.62 -9.61
CA ARG A 116 -15.89 26.63 -10.68
C ARG A 116 -14.48 27.11 -11.04
N MET A 117 -13.51 26.22 -11.10
CA MET A 117 -12.18 26.60 -11.59
C MET A 117 -12.22 26.82 -13.11
N ALA A 118 -11.84 28.02 -13.56
CA ALA A 118 -11.67 28.34 -14.98
C ALA A 118 -10.21 28.21 -15.47
N ASP A 119 -9.26 28.08 -14.53
CA ASP A 119 -7.82 28.06 -14.81
C ASP A 119 -7.10 26.85 -14.18
N LEU A 120 -5.91 26.53 -14.72
CA LEU A 120 -5.01 25.52 -14.17
C LEU A 120 -4.31 26.06 -12.91
N LEU A 121 -4.42 25.34 -11.78
CA LEU A 121 -3.77 25.73 -10.52
C LEU A 121 -2.64 24.79 -10.10
N SER A 122 -2.57 23.58 -10.67
CA SER A 122 -1.46 22.67 -10.41
C SER A 122 -0.19 23.18 -11.09
N THR A 123 0.89 23.34 -10.33
CA THR A 123 2.21 23.66 -10.92
C THR A 123 2.67 22.59 -11.91
N LYS A 124 2.35 21.31 -11.65
CA LYS A 124 2.57 20.18 -12.58
C LYS A 124 1.71 20.34 -13.84
N ALA A 125 0.46 20.72 -13.61
CA ALA A 125 -0.54 21.23 -14.55
C ALA A 125 0.05 22.14 -15.63
N ILE A 126 0.49 23.29 -15.12
CA ILE A 126 1.00 24.43 -15.88
C ILE A 126 2.28 24.06 -16.61
N TYR A 127 3.19 23.35 -15.94
CA TYR A 127 4.45 22.91 -16.54
C TYR A 127 4.22 21.97 -17.73
N ILE A 128 3.38 20.94 -17.58
CA ILE A 128 3.10 20.00 -18.67
C ILE A 128 2.40 20.70 -19.84
N ARG A 129 1.49 21.65 -19.57
CA ARG A 129 0.87 22.46 -20.62
C ARG A 129 1.90 23.22 -21.45
N GLN A 130 2.93 23.77 -20.82
CA GLN A 130 3.96 24.58 -21.46
C GLN A 130 5.01 23.73 -22.19
N GLU A 131 5.50 22.68 -21.54
CA GLU A 131 6.69 21.93 -22.00
C GLU A 131 6.36 20.71 -22.87
N ALA A 132 5.13 20.18 -22.84
CA ALA A 132 4.80 19.00 -23.62
C ALA A 132 4.85 19.31 -25.12
N PRO A 133 5.35 18.38 -25.97
CA PRO A 133 5.36 18.53 -27.42
C PRO A 133 4.02 19.03 -27.96
N ALA A 134 4.05 20.02 -28.87
CA ALA A 134 2.84 20.64 -29.43
C ALA A 134 1.95 19.65 -30.20
N THR A 135 2.50 18.50 -30.60
CA THR A 135 1.78 17.41 -31.25
C THR A 135 0.88 16.60 -30.31
N CYS A 136 0.91 16.86 -29.00
CA CYS A 136 0.12 16.15 -28.00
C CYS A 136 -1.08 17.00 -27.55
N CYS A 137 -2.28 16.46 -27.76
CA CYS A 137 -3.53 17.02 -27.24
C CYS A 137 -3.69 16.64 -25.77
N ILE A 138 -3.93 17.63 -24.90
CA ILE A 138 -3.97 17.42 -23.45
C ILE A 138 -5.28 17.92 -22.86
N TRP A 139 -5.99 17.04 -22.15
CA TRP A 139 -7.17 17.37 -21.37
C TRP A 139 -6.82 17.45 -19.88
N PHE A 140 -7.15 18.58 -19.26
CA PHE A 140 -6.95 18.81 -17.85
C PHE A 140 -8.29 18.76 -17.14
N THR A 141 -8.44 17.84 -16.20
CA THR A 141 -9.72 17.55 -15.55
C THR A 141 -9.65 17.75 -14.04
N CYS A 142 -10.79 18.02 -13.41
CA CYS A 142 -10.91 18.10 -11.97
C CYS A 142 -12.31 17.66 -11.55
N LYS A 143 -12.41 16.70 -10.62
CA LYS A 143 -13.67 16.18 -10.06
C LYS A 143 -14.72 15.84 -11.14
N GLY A 144 -14.28 15.23 -12.25
CA GLY A 144 -15.15 14.79 -13.33
C GLY A 144 -15.59 15.90 -14.30
N TYR A 145 -14.95 17.06 -14.26
CA TYR A 145 -15.18 18.15 -15.22
C TYR A 145 -13.90 18.47 -15.99
N LEU A 146 -14.06 18.86 -17.25
CA LEU A 146 -13.00 19.44 -18.06
C LEU A 146 -12.74 20.88 -17.59
N VAL A 147 -11.51 21.16 -17.22
CA VAL A 147 -11.07 22.52 -16.82
C VAL A 147 -10.47 23.23 -18.02
N TYR A 148 -9.57 22.56 -18.75
CA TYR A 148 -8.86 23.14 -19.88
C TYR A 148 -8.47 22.05 -20.88
N LYS A 149 -8.44 22.40 -22.16
CA LYS A 149 -7.95 21.53 -23.23
C LYS A 149 -6.88 22.28 -24.04
N ARG A 150 -5.71 21.66 -24.21
CA ARG A 150 -4.66 22.11 -25.11
C ARG A 150 -4.77 21.30 -26.40
N GLU A 151 -5.15 21.95 -27.49
CA GLU A 151 -5.20 21.32 -28.81
C GLU A 151 -3.78 21.01 -29.32
N ALA A 152 -3.66 19.93 -30.11
CA ALA A 152 -2.43 19.61 -30.79
C ALA A 152 -2.26 20.49 -32.04
N ILE A 153 -1.05 20.99 -32.27
CA ILE A 153 -0.70 21.70 -33.50
C ILE A 153 -0.19 20.66 -34.49
N MET A 154 -1.00 20.36 -35.51
CA MET A 154 -0.60 19.52 -36.63
C MET A 154 0.14 20.38 -37.66
N GLY A 155 1.36 19.99 -38.02
CA GLY A 155 2.21 20.74 -38.93
C GLY A 155 1.61 20.89 -40.33
N ASN A 156 0.96 22.03 -40.57
CA ASN A 156 1.16 22.87 -41.75
C ASN A 156 0.41 24.20 -41.55
N THR A 157 0.99 25.13 -40.81
CA THR A 157 0.77 26.55 -41.07
C THR A 157 2.00 27.33 -40.62
N SER A 158 2.62 27.95 -41.61
CA SER A 158 3.71 28.91 -41.50
C SER A 158 3.36 30.03 -40.51
N LEU A 159 4.42 30.60 -39.91
CA LEU A 159 4.45 31.84 -39.13
C LEU A 159 3.27 32.81 -39.37
N GLU A 160 2.68 33.32 -38.29
CA GLU A 160 2.75 34.76 -38.01
C GLU A 160 2.39 35.10 -36.56
N TYR A 161 3.32 35.79 -35.91
CA TYR A 161 3.13 36.53 -34.67
C TYR A 161 2.24 37.75 -34.97
N ALA A 162 1.03 37.79 -34.44
CA ALA A 162 0.23 39.01 -34.44
C ALA A 162 0.58 39.86 -33.19
N SER A 163 1.58 40.73 -33.36
CA SER A 163 1.77 41.90 -32.50
C SER A 163 0.78 42.98 -32.94
N THR A 164 -0.19 43.31 -32.10
CA THR A 164 -1.12 44.43 -32.32
C THR A 164 -0.39 45.77 -32.14
N SER A 165 -0.02 46.41 -33.24
CA SER A 165 0.25 47.85 -33.29
C SER A 165 -0.99 48.57 -33.85
N SER A 166 -1.59 49.40 -33.01
CA SER A 166 -2.71 50.27 -33.37
C SER A 166 -2.26 51.35 -34.36
N GLY A 167 -2.99 51.44 -35.47
CA GLY A 167 -2.70 52.28 -36.62
C GLY A 167 -2.63 53.77 -36.35
N GLN A 168 -1.81 54.42 -37.16
CA GLN A 168 -1.90 55.82 -37.52
C GLN A 168 -3.10 55.99 -38.46
N ASP A 169 -3.96 56.96 -38.19
CA ASP A 169 -4.81 57.55 -39.22
C ASP A 169 -4.35 58.99 -39.50
N SER A 170 -3.76 59.11 -40.69
CA SER A 170 -3.46 60.35 -41.40
C SER A 170 -4.75 61.05 -41.83
N VAL A 171 -4.99 62.27 -41.36
CA VAL A 171 -6.03 63.13 -41.97
C VAL A 171 -5.40 64.04 -43.02
N ARG A 172 -5.84 63.76 -44.24
CA ARG A 172 -5.66 64.45 -45.51
C ARG A 172 -5.99 65.95 -45.41
N SER A 173 -5.11 66.78 -45.98
CA SER A 173 -5.46 68.10 -46.48
C SER A 173 -6.64 68.04 -47.46
N ARG A 174 -7.61 68.94 -47.29
CA ARG A 174 -8.44 69.44 -48.39
C ARG A 174 -8.88 70.87 -48.07
N GLY A 175 -8.34 71.82 -48.83
CA GLY A 175 -8.84 73.18 -48.88
C GLY A 175 -10.26 73.22 -49.44
N SER A 176 -11.03 74.18 -48.96
CA SER A 176 -12.21 74.69 -49.65
C SER A 176 -12.34 76.17 -49.28
N VAL A 177 -11.99 77.04 -50.23
CA VAL A 177 -12.94 77.85 -50.99
C VAL A 177 -13.59 78.93 -50.13
N ILE A 178 -13.04 80.13 -50.28
CA ILE A 178 -13.59 81.42 -49.88
C ILE A 178 -14.91 81.65 -50.65
N PRO A 179 -16.03 81.99 -50.00
CA PRO A 179 -17.14 82.67 -50.66
C PRO A 179 -16.99 84.17 -50.44
N SER A 180 -16.62 84.87 -51.51
CA SER A 180 -16.77 86.31 -51.63
C SER A 180 -18.25 86.68 -51.53
N ARG A 181 -18.64 87.37 -50.45
CA ARG A 181 -19.86 88.18 -50.44
C ARG A 181 -19.49 89.64 -50.31
N GLN A 182 -19.69 90.35 -51.41
CA GLN A 182 -19.73 91.80 -51.49
C GLN A 182 -20.72 92.33 -50.46
N PHE A 183 -20.26 93.19 -49.55
CA PHE A 183 -21.12 94.14 -48.87
C PHE A 183 -20.88 95.53 -49.46
N THR A 184 -21.87 96.00 -50.20
CA THR A 184 -22.06 97.38 -50.61
C THR A 184 -22.04 98.29 -49.38
N ILE A 185 -21.06 99.18 -49.32
CA ILE A 185 -21.03 100.31 -48.38
C ILE A 185 -22.17 101.24 -48.77
N SER A 186 -23.23 101.26 -47.96
CA SER A 186 -24.17 102.38 -47.91
C SER A 186 -24.00 103.06 -46.57
N ARG A 187 -23.64 104.35 -46.65
CA ARG A 187 -23.47 105.28 -45.54
C ARG A 187 -24.64 105.21 -44.57
N GLY A 188 -24.33 104.86 -43.33
CA GLY A 188 -25.17 105.05 -42.15
C GLY A 188 -24.25 105.10 -40.93
N ASN A 189 -23.84 106.30 -40.52
CA ASN A 189 -23.03 106.52 -39.33
C ASN A 189 -23.85 106.11 -38.09
N GLY A 190 -23.54 104.95 -37.54
CA GLY A 190 -24.05 104.45 -36.27
C GLY A 190 -23.93 102.92 -36.20
N ASN A 191 -23.10 102.42 -35.27
CA ASN A 191 -23.05 101.02 -34.80
C ASN A 191 -22.11 99.94 -35.38
N VAL A 192 -21.17 100.23 -36.27
CA VAL A 192 -20.09 99.26 -36.62
C VAL A 192 -19.22 98.91 -35.40
N TYR A 193 -18.98 99.87 -34.52
CA TYR A 193 -18.20 99.67 -33.29
C TYR A 193 -18.92 98.78 -32.27
N GLN A 194 -20.26 98.87 -32.16
CA GLN A 194 -21.00 98.05 -31.19
C GLN A 194 -21.02 96.56 -31.57
N LEU A 195 -21.14 96.23 -32.86
CA LEU A 195 -21.12 94.83 -33.32
C LEU A 195 -19.73 94.20 -33.12
N ALA A 196 -18.66 94.91 -33.49
CA ALA A 196 -17.29 94.44 -33.29
C ALA A 196 -16.95 94.25 -31.79
N VAL A 197 -17.46 95.14 -30.92
CA VAL A 197 -17.31 95.00 -29.45
C VAL A 197 -18.08 93.77 -28.94
N PHE A 198 -19.31 93.55 -29.39
CA PHE A 198 -20.11 92.37 -28.99
C PHE A 198 -19.48 91.05 -29.44
N GLU A 199 -18.97 90.99 -30.67
CA GLU A 199 -18.24 89.81 -31.18
C GLU A 199 -16.94 89.56 -30.43
N ALA A 200 -16.19 90.63 -30.09
CA ALA A 200 -15.00 90.54 -29.26
C ALA A 200 -15.32 90.06 -27.84
N GLU A 201 -16.42 90.51 -27.24
CA GLU A 201 -16.88 90.04 -25.92
C GLU A 201 -17.30 88.57 -25.93
N LYS A 202 -18.01 88.13 -26.99
CA LYS A 202 -18.38 86.73 -27.18
C LYS A 202 -17.14 85.85 -27.33
N SER A 203 -16.20 86.24 -28.19
CA SER A 203 -14.94 85.52 -28.40
C SER A 203 -14.11 85.46 -27.11
N LYS A 204 -14.07 86.55 -26.33
CA LYS A 204 -13.41 86.59 -25.02
C LYS A 204 -14.03 85.60 -24.01
N LYS A 205 -15.37 85.47 -23.98
CA LYS A 205 -16.07 84.49 -23.13
C LYS A 205 -15.79 83.05 -23.57
N GLU A 206 -15.80 82.78 -24.88
CA GLU A 206 -15.49 81.45 -25.43
C GLU A 206 -14.04 81.04 -25.12
N ALA A 207 -13.07 81.94 -25.33
CA ALA A 207 -11.67 81.72 -24.99
C ALA A 207 -11.45 81.50 -23.49
N SER A 208 -12.22 82.19 -22.63
CA SER A 208 -12.17 81.99 -21.17
C SER A 208 -12.72 80.62 -20.76
N LEU A 209 -13.82 80.17 -21.38
CA LEU A 209 -14.39 78.84 -21.13
C LEU A 209 -13.45 77.72 -21.62
N GLU A 210 -12.81 77.90 -22.77
CA GLU A 210 -11.84 76.95 -23.30
C GLU A 210 -10.57 76.88 -22.41
N ALA A 211 -10.08 78.01 -21.92
CA ALA A 211 -8.99 78.05 -20.95
C ALA A 211 -9.34 77.30 -19.65
N PHE A 212 -10.58 77.43 -19.17
CA PHE A 212 -11.06 76.69 -18.00
C PHE A 212 -11.09 75.16 -18.26
N LYS A 213 -11.63 74.72 -19.39
CA LYS A 213 -11.62 73.29 -19.79
C LYS A 213 -10.20 72.74 -19.90
N HIS A 214 -9.29 73.51 -20.50
CA HIS A 214 -7.89 73.13 -20.61
C HIS A 214 -7.23 73.02 -19.22
N GLN A 215 -7.58 73.91 -18.28
CA GLN A 215 -7.11 73.83 -16.90
C GLN A 215 -7.58 72.55 -16.19
N GLU A 216 -8.83 72.12 -16.40
CA GLU A 216 -9.36 70.87 -15.84
C GLU A 216 -8.62 69.65 -16.40
N VAL A 217 -8.43 69.57 -17.73
CA VAL A 217 -7.67 68.47 -18.36
C VAL A 217 -6.23 68.42 -17.87
N VAL A 218 -5.58 69.58 -17.70
CA VAL A 218 -4.22 69.66 -17.13
C VAL A 218 -4.20 69.16 -15.69
N LYS A 219 -5.23 69.47 -14.89
CA LYS A 219 -5.36 68.98 -13.51
C LYS A 219 -5.50 67.46 -13.47
N GLU A 220 -6.39 66.88 -14.28
CA GLU A 220 -6.57 65.43 -14.38
C GLU A 220 -5.28 64.72 -14.83
N LYS A 221 -4.57 65.29 -15.80
CA LYS A 221 -3.26 64.78 -16.24
C LYS A 221 -2.24 64.78 -15.10
N ASN A 222 -2.17 65.87 -14.33
CA ASN A 222 -1.25 65.95 -13.18
C ASN A 222 -1.61 64.95 -12.07
N GLU A 223 -2.90 64.72 -11.82
CA GLU A 223 -3.37 63.69 -10.88
C GLU A 223 -3.05 62.27 -11.38
N ALA A 224 -3.16 62.00 -12.69
CA ALA A 224 -2.75 60.75 -13.29
C ALA A 224 -1.24 60.51 -13.14
N ILE A 225 -0.41 61.54 -13.37
CA ILE A 225 1.05 61.47 -13.16
C ILE A 225 1.37 61.19 -11.69
N LYS A 226 0.69 61.86 -10.76
CA LYS A 226 0.88 61.63 -9.32
C LYS A 226 0.59 60.18 -8.94
N ARG A 227 -0.56 59.63 -9.38
CA ARG A 227 -0.89 58.22 -9.18
C ARG A 227 0.16 57.31 -9.79
N GLY A 228 0.64 57.59 -11.00
CA GLY A 228 1.69 56.81 -11.65
C GLY A 228 2.97 56.70 -10.81
N LYS A 229 3.41 57.81 -10.21
CA LYS A 229 4.58 57.84 -9.30
C LYS A 229 4.33 57.09 -7.98
N GLU A 230 3.12 57.17 -7.44
CA GLU A 230 2.73 56.40 -6.24
C GLU A 230 2.74 54.89 -6.53
N TRP A 231 2.22 54.47 -7.69
CA TRP A 231 2.27 53.07 -8.13
C TRP A 231 3.69 52.58 -8.37
N GLU A 232 4.54 53.40 -9.00
CA GLU A 232 5.97 53.06 -9.20
C GLU A 232 6.70 52.87 -7.87
N SER A 233 6.45 53.75 -6.91
CA SER A 233 7.01 53.64 -5.55
C SER A 233 6.52 52.39 -4.82
N ALA A 234 5.21 52.10 -4.89
CA ALA A 234 4.63 50.91 -4.29
C ALA A 234 5.20 49.61 -4.90
N TYR A 235 5.38 49.58 -6.23
CA TYR A 235 5.95 48.43 -6.93
C TYR A 235 7.40 48.16 -6.52
N LEU A 236 8.22 49.21 -6.38
CA LEU A 236 9.61 49.06 -5.94
C LEU A 236 9.71 48.56 -4.49
N GLU A 237 8.83 49.02 -3.61
CA GLU A 237 8.76 48.54 -2.22
C GLU A 237 8.33 47.06 -2.17
N GLU A 238 7.33 46.66 -2.97
CA GLU A 238 6.91 45.27 -3.07
C GLU A 238 8.05 44.37 -3.60
N LEU A 239 8.82 44.85 -4.59
CA LEU A 239 9.99 44.13 -5.10
C LEU A 239 11.06 43.92 -4.02
N LYS A 240 11.28 44.92 -3.16
CA LYS A 240 12.21 44.83 -2.04
C LYS A 240 11.76 43.79 -1.01
N GLN A 241 10.48 43.83 -0.61
CA GLN A 241 9.91 42.85 0.32
C GLN A 241 9.95 41.42 -0.25
N ARG A 242 9.69 41.25 -1.56
CA ARG A 242 9.82 39.95 -2.24
C ARG A 242 11.24 39.41 -2.17
N LYS A 243 12.26 40.25 -2.38
CA LYS A 243 13.67 39.84 -2.24
C LYS A 243 14.03 39.44 -0.81
N GLU A 244 13.57 40.20 0.18
CA GLU A 244 13.80 39.88 1.59
C GLU A 244 13.14 38.56 2.01
N THR A 245 11.87 38.37 1.63
CA THR A 245 11.14 37.12 1.91
C THR A 245 11.75 35.91 1.20
N GLU A 246 12.23 36.07 -0.04
CA GLU A 246 12.93 35.01 -0.76
C GLU A 246 14.25 34.59 -0.06
N MET A 247 15.02 35.57 0.44
CA MET A 247 16.23 35.29 1.22
C MET A 247 15.93 34.53 2.52
N GLU A 248 14.88 34.91 3.24
CA GLU A 248 14.47 34.19 4.46
C GLU A 248 13.96 32.78 4.15
N LEU A 249 13.18 32.62 3.08
CA LEU A 249 12.75 31.29 2.61
C LEU A 249 13.94 30.39 2.24
N LYS A 250 14.99 30.96 1.65
CA LYS A 250 16.22 30.22 1.34
C LYS A 250 16.90 29.71 2.61
N LYS A 251 17.04 30.55 3.64
CA LYS A 251 17.61 30.14 4.95
C LYS A 251 16.79 29.03 5.61
N VAL A 252 15.46 29.16 5.60
CA VAL A 252 14.55 28.14 6.15
C VAL A 252 14.69 26.82 5.37
N ARG A 253 14.77 26.88 4.04
CA ARG A 253 14.97 25.69 3.19
C ARG A 253 16.28 24.97 3.50
N GLU A 254 17.37 25.70 3.67
CA GLU A 254 18.67 25.11 4.05
C GLU A 254 18.63 24.42 5.43
N LYS A 255 17.93 25.01 6.41
CA LYS A 255 17.72 24.39 7.72
C LYS A 255 16.87 23.11 7.61
N LEU A 256 15.80 23.15 6.83
CA LEU A 256 14.94 21.99 6.57
C LEU A 256 15.71 20.86 5.90
N GLU A 257 16.56 21.16 4.93
CA GLU A 257 17.39 20.17 4.23
C GLU A 257 18.37 19.48 5.20
N LYS A 258 19.03 20.25 6.07
CA LYS A 258 19.93 19.68 7.10
C LYS A 258 19.17 18.77 8.06
N MET A 259 17.99 19.18 8.52
CA MET A 259 17.16 18.32 9.39
C MET A 259 16.67 17.07 8.67
N ARG A 260 16.29 17.18 7.39
CA ARG A 260 15.89 16.05 6.55
C ARG A 260 17.01 15.03 6.45
N TYR A 261 18.21 15.47 6.08
CA TYR A 261 19.39 14.61 5.96
C TYR A 261 19.69 13.84 7.27
N ILE A 262 19.65 14.53 8.41
CA ILE A 262 19.85 13.88 9.72
C ILE A 262 18.76 12.84 9.97
N SER A 263 17.50 13.17 9.70
CA SER A 263 16.38 12.24 9.90
C SER A 263 16.49 11.01 9.00
N GLU A 264 16.87 11.18 7.73
CA GLU A 264 17.02 10.08 6.77
C GLU A 264 18.13 9.12 7.19
N ASN A 265 19.26 9.65 7.67
CA ASN A 265 20.35 8.83 8.20
C ASN A 265 19.90 8.02 9.43
N ARG A 266 19.18 8.65 10.37
CA ARG A 266 18.62 7.95 11.55
C ARG A 266 17.63 6.85 11.15
N ILE A 267 16.78 7.10 10.15
CA ILE A 267 15.84 6.10 9.64
C ILE A 267 16.60 4.92 9.02
N THR A 268 17.67 5.20 8.27
CA THR A 268 18.51 4.18 7.64
C THR A 268 19.21 3.30 8.68
N GLU A 269 19.79 3.90 9.70
CA GLU A 269 20.41 3.18 10.82
C GLU A 269 19.40 2.29 11.55
N SER A 270 18.22 2.83 11.84
CA SER A 270 17.13 2.07 12.46
C SER A 270 16.69 0.89 11.59
N TYR A 271 16.58 1.10 10.27
CA TYR A 271 16.22 0.05 9.33
C TYR A 271 17.25 -1.08 9.30
N MET A 272 18.54 -0.74 9.29
CA MET A 272 19.64 -1.72 9.35
C MET A 272 19.62 -2.54 10.64
N LEU A 273 19.30 -1.92 11.79
CA LEU A 273 19.17 -2.62 13.06
C LEU A 273 18.00 -3.61 13.06
N VAL A 274 16.84 -3.17 12.58
CA VAL A 274 15.65 -4.03 12.47
C VAL A 274 15.94 -5.24 11.58
N GLN A 275 16.65 -5.06 10.47
CA GLN A 275 17.02 -6.16 9.59
C GLN A 275 17.94 -7.18 10.29
N LYS A 276 18.95 -6.72 11.03
CA LYS A 276 19.81 -7.61 11.83
C LYS A 276 19.02 -8.39 12.90
N LEU A 277 18.03 -7.76 13.52
CA LEU A 277 17.16 -8.43 14.50
C LEU A 277 16.25 -9.46 13.82
N GLN A 278 15.72 -9.14 12.63
CA GLN A 278 14.92 -10.08 11.86
C GLN A 278 15.71 -11.33 11.47
N ASP A 279 16.98 -11.19 11.08
CA ASP A 279 17.84 -12.33 10.74
C ASP A 279 18.09 -13.22 11.96
N LYS A 280 18.35 -12.63 13.14
CA LYS A 280 18.48 -13.37 14.40
C LYS A 280 17.18 -14.10 14.77
N TYR A 281 16.03 -13.44 14.61
CA TYR A 281 14.73 -14.03 14.85
C TYR A 281 14.51 -15.24 13.94
N ASN A 282 14.73 -15.08 12.62
CA ASN A 282 14.57 -16.16 11.65
C ASN A 282 15.48 -17.37 11.98
N LEU A 283 16.72 -17.12 12.41
CA LEU A 283 17.64 -18.17 12.83
C LEU A 283 17.13 -18.91 14.08
N ALA A 284 16.69 -18.18 15.10
CA ALA A 284 16.14 -18.76 16.32
C ALA A 284 14.90 -19.61 16.02
N THR A 285 13.99 -19.12 15.19
CA THR A 285 12.80 -19.87 14.76
C THR A 285 13.18 -21.16 14.03
N LYS A 286 14.20 -21.12 13.17
CA LYS A 286 14.69 -22.31 12.46
C LYS A 286 15.25 -23.36 13.42
N VAL A 287 16.02 -22.95 14.43
CA VAL A 287 16.56 -23.86 15.46
C VAL A 287 15.43 -24.47 16.28
N LEU A 288 14.47 -23.66 16.74
CA LEU A 288 13.33 -24.14 17.51
C LEU A 288 12.48 -25.15 16.73
N ARG A 289 12.26 -24.92 15.44
CA ARG A 289 11.53 -25.87 14.57
C ARG A 289 12.26 -27.23 14.52
N LYS A 290 13.58 -27.22 14.34
CA LYS A 290 14.37 -28.46 14.28
C LYS A 290 14.33 -29.21 15.62
N ALA A 291 14.50 -28.50 16.74
CA ALA A 291 14.40 -29.10 18.07
C ALA A 291 13.01 -29.69 18.35
N LYS A 292 11.96 -29.04 17.85
CA LYS A 292 10.59 -29.56 17.93
C LYS A 292 10.43 -30.87 17.14
N GLU A 293 10.96 -30.92 15.92
CA GLU A 293 10.92 -32.13 15.08
C GLU A 293 11.66 -33.31 15.74
N GLU A 294 12.85 -33.07 16.28
CA GLU A 294 13.62 -34.08 17.02
C GLU A 294 12.85 -34.58 18.26
N ARG A 295 12.26 -33.67 19.04
CA ARG A 295 11.44 -34.03 20.19
C ARG A 295 10.22 -34.87 19.79
N ASP A 296 9.53 -34.50 18.72
CA ASP A 296 8.33 -35.21 18.26
C ASP A 296 8.69 -36.63 17.74
N LEU A 297 9.89 -36.82 17.17
CA LEU A 297 10.43 -38.15 16.83
C LEU A 297 10.72 -38.99 18.08
N LEU A 298 11.32 -38.39 19.11
CA LEU A 298 11.61 -39.08 20.38
C LEU A 298 10.32 -39.49 21.10
N ILE A 299 9.29 -38.64 21.07
CA ILE A 299 7.96 -38.98 21.62
C ILE A 299 7.39 -40.21 20.91
N LYS A 300 7.44 -40.25 19.57
CA LYS A 300 7.00 -41.43 18.81
C LYS A 300 7.79 -42.69 19.18
N GLY A 301 9.11 -42.57 19.28
CA GLY A 301 9.96 -43.69 19.68
C GLY A 301 9.63 -44.22 21.09
N ARG A 302 9.40 -43.29 22.03
CA ARG A 302 8.95 -43.64 23.38
C ARG A 302 7.60 -44.36 23.36
N ASP A 303 6.63 -43.84 22.60
CA ASP A 303 5.29 -44.42 22.55
C ASP A 303 5.31 -45.84 21.95
N ILE A 304 6.16 -46.09 20.93
CA ILE A 304 6.40 -47.44 20.39
C ILE A 304 7.01 -48.37 21.46
N ALA A 305 8.06 -47.92 22.15
CA ALA A 305 8.72 -48.72 23.18
C ALA A 305 7.78 -49.06 24.35
N ILE A 306 6.88 -48.15 24.73
CA ILE A 306 5.86 -48.41 25.75
C ILE A 306 4.93 -49.55 25.30
N ILE A 307 4.45 -49.51 24.06
CA ILE A 307 3.58 -50.56 23.51
C ILE A 307 4.28 -51.92 23.53
N GLU A 308 5.55 -51.97 23.10
CA GLU A 308 6.35 -53.20 23.08
C GLU A 308 6.56 -53.77 24.49
N VAL A 309 6.86 -52.91 25.48
CA VAL A 309 6.97 -53.34 26.89
C VAL A 309 5.65 -53.87 27.42
N GLU A 310 4.52 -53.24 27.08
CA GLU A 310 3.19 -53.73 27.49
C GLU A 310 2.84 -55.08 26.85
N GLU A 311 3.23 -55.33 25.60
CA GLU A 311 3.07 -56.63 24.93
C GLU A 311 3.93 -57.71 25.58
N LEU A 312 5.22 -57.45 25.78
CA LEU A 312 6.13 -58.38 26.47
C LEU A 312 5.63 -58.70 27.89
N ARG A 313 5.10 -57.71 28.62
CA ARG A 313 4.52 -57.94 29.94
C ARG A 313 3.31 -58.89 29.89
N LYS A 314 2.45 -58.77 28.87
CA LYS A 314 1.33 -59.69 28.65
C LYS A 314 1.81 -61.11 28.32
N GLU A 315 2.89 -61.26 27.55
CA GLU A 315 3.48 -62.56 27.25
C GLU A 315 4.08 -63.23 28.49
N VAL A 316 4.81 -62.47 29.31
CA VAL A 316 5.36 -62.98 30.59
C VAL A 316 4.22 -63.46 31.49
N SER A 317 3.16 -62.67 31.67
CA SER A 317 2.00 -63.08 32.47
C SER A 317 1.29 -64.34 31.94
N ARG A 318 1.28 -64.57 30.61
CA ARG A 318 0.76 -65.81 30.01
C ARG A 318 1.67 -67.02 30.23
N SER A 319 2.98 -66.81 30.36
CA SER A 319 3.95 -67.88 30.61
C SER A 319 4.10 -68.27 32.08
N ASP A 320 3.58 -67.45 33.01
CA ASP A 320 3.66 -67.69 34.46
C ASP A 320 2.53 -68.57 35.01
N GLU A 321 1.41 -68.74 34.29
CA GLU A 321 0.30 -69.63 34.70
C GLU A 321 0.71 -71.12 34.77
N HIS A 322 1.88 -71.50 34.23
CA HIS A 322 2.44 -72.86 34.29
C HIS A 322 3.70 -73.01 35.15
N ARG A 323 4.14 -71.98 35.87
CA ARG A 323 5.40 -72.02 36.65
C ARG A 323 5.22 -72.21 38.15
N GLU A 324 4.04 -71.95 38.69
CA GLU A 324 3.77 -72.18 40.10
C GLU A 324 3.38 -73.65 40.35
N ALA A 325 4.00 -74.26 41.37
CA ALA A 325 3.63 -75.61 41.77
C ALA A 325 2.17 -75.61 42.23
N PRO A 326 1.35 -76.57 41.78
CA PRO A 326 0.00 -76.71 42.30
C PRO A 326 -0.01 -76.72 43.82
N GLN A 327 -0.93 -75.97 44.44
CA GLN A 327 -0.92 -75.74 45.90
C GLN A 327 -0.90 -77.02 46.74
N TYR A 328 -1.46 -78.12 46.23
CA TYR A 328 -1.48 -79.43 46.88
C TYR A 328 -0.13 -80.17 46.86
N PHE A 329 0.88 -79.67 46.14
CA PHE A 329 2.27 -80.12 46.22
C PHE A 329 3.07 -79.38 47.29
N ILE A 330 2.56 -78.26 47.80
CA ILE A 330 3.22 -77.42 48.79
C ILE A 330 2.94 -77.95 50.19
N CYS A 331 3.99 -78.18 50.97
CA CYS A 331 3.90 -78.54 52.38
C CYS A 331 3.31 -77.38 53.18
N PRO A 332 2.27 -77.60 54.00
CA PRO A 332 1.70 -76.51 54.78
C PRO A 332 2.60 -75.96 55.90
N ILE A 333 3.61 -76.71 56.33
CA ILE A 333 4.55 -76.28 57.39
C ILE A 333 5.74 -75.53 56.77
N SER A 334 6.40 -76.11 55.76
CA SER A 334 7.60 -75.51 55.16
C SER A 334 7.30 -74.52 54.04
N LEU A 335 6.07 -74.53 53.50
CA LEU A 335 5.64 -73.72 52.35
C LEU A 335 6.47 -73.97 51.07
N GLU A 336 7.14 -75.11 51.00
CA GLU A 336 7.90 -75.57 49.83
C GLU A 336 7.28 -76.84 49.21
N VAL A 337 7.64 -77.15 47.96
CA VAL A 337 7.24 -78.39 47.29
C VAL A 337 7.76 -79.60 48.07
N MET A 338 6.87 -80.52 48.44
CA MET A 338 7.22 -81.73 49.20
C MET A 338 8.12 -82.67 48.38
N LYS A 339 9.25 -83.07 48.94
CA LYS A 339 10.14 -84.12 48.42
C LYS A 339 9.78 -85.49 49.02
N ASP A 340 9.38 -85.49 50.29
CA ASP A 340 8.96 -86.68 51.02
C ASP A 340 7.59 -86.46 51.67
N PRO A 341 6.49 -86.54 50.90
CA PRO A 341 5.15 -86.31 51.43
C PRO A 341 4.71 -87.44 52.38
N GLN A 342 4.38 -87.08 53.61
CA GLN A 342 3.92 -87.97 54.70
C GLN A 342 2.53 -87.56 55.17
N LEU A 343 1.60 -88.51 55.18
CA LEU A 343 0.24 -88.35 55.64
C LEU A 343 0.17 -88.50 57.17
N ALA A 344 -0.40 -87.50 57.83
CA ALA A 344 -0.68 -87.55 59.27
C ALA A 344 -2.13 -88.00 59.55
N ALA A 345 -2.45 -88.25 60.82
CA ALA A 345 -3.76 -88.78 61.25
C ALA A 345 -4.94 -87.83 60.98
N ASP A 346 -4.68 -86.55 60.71
CA ASP A 346 -5.65 -85.53 60.33
C ASP A 346 -6.03 -85.59 58.84
N GLY A 347 -5.39 -86.45 58.05
CA GLY A 347 -5.62 -86.57 56.62
C GLY A 347 -4.86 -85.54 55.77
N PHE A 348 -4.02 -84.69 56.38
CA PHE A 348 -3.15 -83.77 55.65
C PHE A 348 -1.78 -84.38 55.40
N THR A 349 -1.16 -83.96 54.29
CA THR A 349 0.17 -84.42 53.89
C THR A 349 1.19 -83.29 54.08
N TYR A 350 2.34 -83.64 54.64
CA TYR A 350 3.41 -82.72 55.00
C TYR A 350 4.75 -83.25 54.52
N GLU A 351 5.76 -82.38 54.42
CA GLU A 351 7.15 -82.80 54.23
C GLU A 351 7.63 -83.59 55.46
N ALA A 352 8.26 -84.75 55.24
CA ALA A 352 8.63 -85.71 56.28
C ALA A 352 9.45 -85.08 57.40
N GLU A 353 10.47 -84.29 57.04
CA GLU A 353 11.32 -83.62 58.02
C GLU A 353 10.51 -82.62 58.86
N ALA A 354 9.68 -81.81 58.20
CA ALA A 354 8.91 -80.76 58.85
C ALA A 354 7.89 -81.31 59.85
N ILE A 355 7.11 -82.33 59.48
CA ILE A 355 6.14 -82.94 60.39
C ILE A 355 6.83 -83.78 61.48
N SER A 356 7.97 -84.41 61.18
CA SER A 356 8.74 -85.15 62.18
C SER A 356 9.31 -84.22 63.25
N THR A 357 9.88 -83.08 62.87
CA THR A 357 10.36 -82.07 63.81
C THR A 357 9.23 -81.50 64.66
N TRP A 358 8.06 -81.25 64.06
CA TRP A 358 6.87 -80.80 64.80
C TRP A 358 6.46 -81.79 65.90
N LEU A 359 6.35 -83.08 65.57
CA LEU A 359 5.97 -84.11 66.53
C LEU A 359 7.07 -84.36 67.59
N GLN A 360 8.35 -84.35 67.18
CA GLN A 360 9.49 -84.49 68.10
C GLN A 360 9.64 -83.32 69.07
N GLY A 361 9.16 -82.13 68.69
CA GLY A 361 9.06 -80.96 69.56
C GLY A 361 8.01 -81.11 70.68
N GLY A 362 7.32 -82.25 70.77
CA GLY A 362 6.32 -82.54 71.79
C GLY A 362 4.90 -82.10 71.42
N HIS A 363 4.67 -81.67 70.18
CA HIS A 363 3.34 -81.29 69.71
C HIS A 363 2.53 -82.54 69.31
N GLU A 364 1.35 -82.71 69.92
CA GLU A 364 0.39 -83.77 69.55
C GLU A 364 -0.76 -83.25 68.67
N THR A 365 -0.63 -82.07 68.08
CA THR A 365 -1.67 -81.39 67.29
C THR A 365 -1.32 -81.34 65.80
N SER A 366 -2.35 -81.24 64.97
CA SER A 366 -2.28 -81.01 63.53
C SER A 366 -1.69 -79.63 63.24
N PRO A 367 -0.61 -79.51 62.45
CA PRO A 367 -0.08 -78.22 62.04
C PRO A 367 -1.06 -77.37 61.21
N MET A 368 -1.99 -78.01 60.50
CA MET A 368 -2.98 -77.33 59.65
C MET A 368 -4.20 -76.82 60.42
N THR A 369 -4.72 -77.63 61.33
CA THR A 369 -6.01 -77.35 61.99
C THR A 369 -5.86 -77.01 63.47
N ASN A 370 -4.67 -77.19 64.03
CA ASN A 370 -4.35 -77.04 65.44
C ASN A 370 -5.20 -77.94 66.38
N THR A 371 -5.79 -79.01 65.85
CA THR A 371 -6.57 -79.99 66.62
C THR A 371 -5.70 -81.19 67.02
N LYS A 372 -6.03 -81.89 68.11
CA LYS A 372 -5.24 -83.04 68.58
C LYS A 372 -5.29 -84.19 67.55
N LEU A 373 -4.14 -84.73 67.17
CA LEU A 373 -4.04 -85.87 66.26
C LEU A 373 -4.50 -87.16 66.96
N HIS A 374 -5.24 -88.00 66.25
CA HIS A 374 -5.66 -89.31 66.76
C HIS A 374 -4.47 -90.24 67.05
N HIS A 375 -3.38 -90.09 66.30
CA HIS A 375 -2.10 -90.75 66.54
C HIS A 375 -0.95 -89.97 65.89
N THR A 376 0.28 -90.22 66.33
CA THR A 376 1.49 -89.59 65.79
C THR A 376 2.20 -90.41 64.70
N LYS A 377 1.63 -91.57 64.31
CA LYS A 377 2.17 -92.38 63.21
C LYS A 377 1.96 -91.67 61.88
N LEU A 378 3.05 -91.56 61.10
CA LEU A 378 3.06 -90.99 59.75
C LEU A 378 3.10 -92.11 58.71
N VAL A 379 2.37 -91.90 57.60
CA VAL A 379 2.31 -92.86 56.49
C VAL A 379 2.82 -92.20 55.21
N PRO A 380 3.81 -92.78 54.51
CA PRO A 380 4.30 -92.20 53.26
C PRO A 380 3.21 -92.10 52.20
N ASN A 381 2.98 -90.90 51.67
CA ASN A 381 2.05 -90.66 50.57
C ASN A 381 2.77 -90.85 49.22
N LEU A 382 2.99 -92.11 48.85
CA LEU A 382 3.75 -92.49 47.65
C LEU A 382 3.09 -92.01 46.34
N ALA A 383 1.75 -91.92 46.33
CA ALA A 383 1.00 -91.42 45.18
C ALA A 383 1.29 -89.92 44.94
N LEU A 384 1.22 -89.10 46.00
CA LEU A 384 1.55 -87.68 45.90
C LEU A 384 3.03 -87.48 45.56
N ARG A 385 3.93 -88.28 46.13
CA ARG A 385 5.37 -88.24 45.80
C ARG A 385 5.60 -88.46 44.31
N SER A 386 4.94 -89.47 43.73
CA SER A 386 5.08 -89.80 42.31
C SER A 386 4.52 -88.67 41.43
N ALA A 387 3.37 -88.10 41.79
CA ALA A 387 2.77 -86.98 41.07
C ALA A 387 3.66 -85.71 41.10
N ILE A 388 4.28 -85.41 42.25
CA ILE A 388 5.23 -84.29 42.37
C ILE A 388 6.47 -84.54 41.50
N GLN A 389 7.02 -85.75 41.53
CA GLN A 389 8.18 -86.10 40.71
C GLN A 389 7.87 -85.97 39.21
N GLU A 390 6.73 -86.49 38.76
CA GLU A 390 6.29 -86.36 37.36
C GLU A 390 6.14 -84.89 36.96
N TRP A 391 5.56 -84.05 37.83
CA TRP A 391 5.47 -82.61 37.61
C TRP A 391 6.84 -81.92 37.54
N LEU A 392 7.80 -82.30 38.39
CA LEU A 392 9.17 -81.78 38.35
C LEU A 392 9.91 -82.21 37.06
N HIS A 393 9.67 -83.42 36.56
CA HIS A 393 10.22 -83.92 35.30
C HIS A 393 9.60 -83.24 34.08
N ALA A 394 8.28 -83.01 34.09
CA ALA A 394 7.60 -82.27 33.04
C ALA A 394 8.07 -80.80 33.00
N SER A 395 8.14 -80.13 34.16
CA SER A 395 8.56 -78.73 34.27
C SER A 395 10.04 -78.47 33.99
N SER A 396 10.91 -79.47 34.09
CA SER A 396 12.33 -79.39 33.68
C SER A 396 12.54 -79.60 32.18
N SER A 397 11.65 -80.34 31.51
CA SER A 397 11.67 -80.55 30.06
C SER A 397 11.21 -79.31 29.27
N PHE A 398 10.41 -78.44 29.89
CA PHE A 398 10.00 -77.12 29.36
C PHE A 398 11.05 -76.00 29.57
N ARG A 399 12.20 -76.27 30.22
CA ARG A 399 13.27 -75.28 30.50
C ARG A 399 14.46 -75.33 29.52
N LYS A 400 14.45 -76.21 28.52
CA LYS A 400 15.39 -76.19 27.38
C LYS A 400 14.66 -75.65 26.16
#